data_AF-A0A7W0NQ19-F1
#
_entry.id   AF-A0A7W0NQ19-F1
#
_cell.length_a   1.000
_cell.length_b   1.000
_cell.length_c   1.000
_cell.angle_alpha   90.00
_cell.angle_beta   90.00
_cell.angle_gamma   90.00
#
_symmetry.space_group_name_H-M   'P 1'
#
loop_
_entity.id
_entity.type
_entity.pdbx_description
1 polymer ?
#
loop_
_entity_poly.entity_id
_entity_poly.type
_entity_poly.pdbx_seq_one_letter_code
_entity_poly.pdbx_strand_id
1 'polypeptide(L)'
;MIEVMKTAAQETAPSGVKMVGAKVGSATKPIPSQGKLFSIVPTVNGMTAPNARITQKFLLAISSDNGRTWSFIEGSGISPGLLSKVLPDFPSEMRLPVVEKPIIRQAR
;
A
#
# COMPACT_ATOMS: atom_id res chain seq x y z
N MET A 1 -28.99 16.23 -16.25
CA MET A 1 -27.69 16.08 -15.55
C MET A 1 -27.38 14.61 -15.28
N ILE A 2 -27.40 13.79 -16.34
CA ILE A 2 -27.04 12.36 -16.37
C ILE A 2 -26.30 12.17 -17.71
N GLU A 3 -25.16 12.82 -17.86
CA GLU A 3 -24.40 12.73 -19.13
C GLU A 3 -22.89 12.84 -18.91
N VAL A 4 -22.47 13.52 -17.84
CA VAL A 4 -21.05 13.69 -17.48
C VAL A 4 -20.42 12.41 -16.90
N MET A 5 -21.20 11.35 -16.62
CA MET A 5 -20.68 10.10 -16.06
C MET A 5 -20.28 9.05 -17.10
N LYS A 6 -20.67 9.17 -18.38
CA LYS A 6 -20.22 8.24 -19.42
C LYS A 6 -18.86 8.60 -20.02
N THR A 7 -18.46 9.88 -19.95
CA THR A 7 -17.23 10.36 -20.59
C THR A 7 -15.97 10.07 -19.76
N ALA A 8 -16.07 9.98 -18.43
CA ALA A 8 -14.92 9.68 -17.57
C ALA A 8 -14.39 8.23 -17.71
N ALA A 9 -15.16 7.32 -18.30
CA ALA A 9 -14.75 5.94 -18.54
C ALA A 9 -13.99 5.73 -19.86
N GLN A 10 -13.98 6.74 -20.75
CA GLN A 10 -13.40 6.63 -22.10
C GLN A 10 -12.12 7.45 -22.32
N GLU A 11 -11.70 8.27 -21.35
CA GLU A 11 -10.51 9.12 -21.44
C GLU A 11 -9.38 8.71 -20.47
N THR A 12 -9.13 7.40 -20.34
CA THR A 12 -7.79 6.93 -19.91
C THR A 12 -7.19 6.09 -21.04
N ALA A 13 -6.05 6.58 -21.51
CA ALA A 13 -5.34 6.28 -22.75
C ALA A 13 -5.06 4.77 -23.02
N PRO A 14 -4.72 4.40 -24.27
CA PRO A 14 -4.25 3.07 -24.69
C PRO A 14 -2.84 2.72 -24.17
N SER A 15 -2.53 3.07 -22.93
CA SER A 15 -1.35 2.60 -22.22
C SER A 15 -1.66 1.19 -21.74
N GLY A 16 -0.97 0.17 -22.26
CA GLY A 16 -1.20 -1.25 -21.99
C GLY A 16 -1.05 -1.72 -20.53
N VAL A 17 -1.26 -0.84 -19.56
CA VAL A 17 -1.27 -1.06 -18.11
C VAL A 17 -2.68 -1.47 -17.68
N LYS A 18 -2.91 -2.76 -17.52
CA LYS A 18 -4.13 -3.31 -16.92
C LYS A 18 -3.89 -3.63 -15.45
N MET A 19 -4.82 -3.24 -14.57
CA MET A 19 -4.87 -3.81 -13.23
C MET A 19 -5.35 -5.26 -13.34
N VAL A 20 -4.52 -6.20 -12.89
CA VAL A 20 -4.79 -7.65 -12.98
C VAL A 20 -5.28 -8.23 -11.65
N GLY A 21 -5.12 -7.49 -10.57
CA GLY A 21 -5.75 -7.79 -9.30
C GLY A 21 -5.06 -7.10 -8.13
N ALA A 22 -5.77 -6.96 -7.02
CA ALA A 22 -5.22 -6.58 -5.74
C ALA A 22 -5.38 -7.76 -4.77
N LYS A 23 -4.34 -8.09 -4.03
CA LYS A 23 -4.40 -9.03 -2.91
C LYS A 23 -4.06 -8.31 -1.63
N VAL A 24 -4.93 -8.41 -0.64
CA VAL A 24 -4.68 -7.95 0.72
C VAL A 24 -4.31 -9.19 1.54
N GLY A 25 -3.12 -9.16 2.13
CA GLY A 25 -2.64 -10.20 3.04
C GLY A 25 -3.22 -10.02 4.45
N SER A 26 -2.97 -10.99 5.32
CA SER A 26 -3.35 -10.90 6.72
C SER A 26 -2.56 -9.80 7.43
N ALA A 27 -3.27 -8.99 8.23
CA ALA A 27 -2.64 -8.02 9.11
C ALA A 27 -1.71 -8.74 10.11
N THR A 28 -0.57 -8.13 10.38
CA THR A 28 0.31 -8.56 11.48
C THR A 28 -0.35 -8.30 12.83
N LYS A 29 0.11 -8.99 13.87
CA LYS A 29 -0.36 -8.76 15.24
C LYS A 29 -0.15 -7.28 15.60
N PRO A 30 -1.18 -6.58 16.14
CA PRO A 30 -1.01 -5.22 16.63
C PRO A 30 0.09 -5.12 17.68
N ILE A 31 0.98 -4.14 17.52
CA ILE A 31 2.07 -3.83 18.44
C ILE A 31 1.74 -2.48 19.12
N PRO A 32 1.63 -2.44 20.46
CA PRO A 32 1.40 -1.21 21.18
C PRO A 32 2.67 -0.35 21.24
N SER A 33 2.52 0.96 21.06
CA SER A 33 3.58 1.95 21.29
C SER A 33 2.98 3.31 21.60
N GLN A 34 3.44 3.95 22.69
CA GLN A 34 3.03 5.29 23.12
C GLN A 34 1.52 5.56 23.08
N GLY A 35 0.70 4.59 23.54
CA GLY A 35 -0.75 4.73 23.60
C GLY A 35 -1.48 4.49 22.27
N LYS A 36 -0.78 4.05 21.22
CA LYS A 36 -1.35 3.64 19.93
C LYS A 36 -1.07 2.16 19.65
N LEU A 37 -1.85 1.58 18.76
CA LEU A 37 -1.59 0.27 18.17
C LEU A 37 -1.13 0.43 16.73
N PHE A 38 -0.09 -0.31 16.36
CA PHE A 38 0.45 -0.36 15.00
C PHE A 38 0.30 -1.77 14.44
N SER A 39 -0.08 -1.90 13.17
CA SER A 39 -0.05 -3.16 12.45
C SER A 39 0.33 -2.92 10.99
N ILE A 40 1.00 -3.88 10.38
CA ILE A 40 1.29 -3.90 8.95
C ILE A 40 0.27 -4.80 8.25
N VAL A 41 -0.35 -4.29 7.19
CA VAL A 41 -1.21 -5.04 6.26
C VAL A 41 -0.48 -5.17 4.92
N PRO A 42 0.04 -6.35 4.55
CA PRO A 42 0.66 -6.56 3.25
C PRO A 42 -0.36 -6.37 2.13
N THR A 43 0.00 -5.66 1.07
CA THR A 43 -0.89 -5.44 -0.08
C THR A 43 -0.12 -5.63 -1.37
N VAL A 44 -0.56 -6.54 -2.23
CA VAL A 44 0.07 -6.78 -3.54
C VAL A 44 -0.84 -6.23 -4.62
N ASN A 45 -0.35 -5.23 -5.36
CA ASN A 45 -1.04 -4.71 -6.52
C ASN A 45 -0.41 -5.31 -7.78
N GLY A 46 -1.14 -6.22 -8.41
CA GLY A 46 -0.81 -6.77 -9.72
C GLY A 46 -1.18 -5.77 -10.80
N MET A 47 -0.22 -4.96 -11.26
CA MET A 47 -0.34 -4.20 -12.50
C MET A 47 0.38 -4.97 -13.60
N THR A 48 -0.21 -5.05 -14.80
CA THR A 48 0.43 -5.64 -15.97
C THR A 48 0.53 -4.57 -17.03
N ALA A 49 1.75 -4.06 -17.25
CA ALA A 49 2.13 -3.23 -18.38
C ALA A 49 2.79 -4.12 -19.46
N PRO A 50 2.94 -3.68 -20.72
CA PRO A 50 3.61 -4.48 -21.75
C PRO A 50 5.00 -4.97 -21.34
N ASN A 51 5.69 -4.23 -20.44
CA ASN A 51 7.06 -4.50 -20.01
C ASN A 51 7.28 -4.51 -18.48
N ALA A 52 6.25 -4.65 -17.62
CA ALA A 52 6.46 -4.65 -16.16
C ALA A 52 5.31 -5.28 -15.36
N ARG A 53 5.64 -5.93 -14.23
CA ARG A 53 4.67 -6.58 -13.35
C ARG A 53 4.99 -6.48 -11.84
N ILE A 54 3.90 -6.43 -11.08
CA ILE A 54 3.71 -6.58 -9.61
C ILE A 54 4.58 -5.68 -8.72
N THR A 55 3.92 -4.72 -8.04
CA THR A 55 4.52 -3.96 -6.94
C THR A 55 3.99 -4.52 -5.62
N GLN A 56 4.87 -5.03 -4.78
CA GLN A 56 4.52 -5.36 -3.39
C GLN A 56 4.46 -4.06 -2.60
N LYS A 57 3.31 -3.78 -2.01
CA LYS A 57 3.05 -2.63 -1.14
C LYS A 57 2.67 -3.14 0.25
N PHE A 58 2.53 -2.22 1.18
CA PHE A 58 1.90 -2.49 2.47
C PHE A 58 1.19 -1.23 2.95
N LEU A 59 0.19 -1.43 3.80
CA LEU A 59 -0.44 -0.37 4.56
C LEU A 59 0.06 -0.46 6.00
N LEU A 60 0.47 0.68 6.55
CA LEU A 60 0.65 0.83 7.98
C LEU A 60 -0.68 1.22 8.59
N ALA A 61 -1.24 0.35 9.41
CA ALA A 61 -2.45 0.56 10.17
C ALA A 61 -2.10 1.13 11.55
N ILE A 62 -2.76 2.21 11.95
CA ILE A 62 -2.56 2.90 13.23
C ILE A 62 -3.93 3.08 13.90
N SER A 63 -4.03 2.70 15.17
CA SER A 63 -5.21 2.95 15.99
C SER A 63 -4.83 3.73 17.25
N SER A 64 -5.59 4.78 17.53
CA SER A 64 -5.45 5.61 18.74
C SER A 64 -6.50 5.31 19.81
N ASP A 65 -7.35 4.31 19.59
CA ASP A 65 -8.52 3.99 20.44
C ASP A 65 -8.62 2.49 20.75
N ASN A 66 -7.45 1.85 20.92
CA ASN A 66 -7.31 0.44 21.27
C ASN A 66 -7.97 -0.52 20.25
N GLY A 67 -7.86 -0.18 18.97
CA GLY A 67 -8.29 -1.03 17.86
C GLY A 67 -9.75 -0.86 17.43
N ARG A 68 -10.48 0.12 17.97
CA ARG A 68 -11.87 0.40 17.57
C ARG A 68 -11.94 1.06 16.20
N THR A 69 -11.02 1.98 15.91
CA THR A 69 -10.85 2.62 14.62
C THR A 69 -9.39 2.54 14.16
N TRP A 70 -9.20 2.49 12.84
CA TRP A 70 -7.89 2.34 12.20
C TRP A 70 -7.73 3.34 11.06
N SER A 71 -6.59 4.03 11.07
CA SER A 71 -6.10 4.85 9.98
C SER A 71 -5.02 4.09 9.21
N PHE A 72 -4.99 4.23 7.89
CA PHE A 72 -4.06 3.50 7.03
C PHE A 72 -3.17 4.46 6.24
N ILE A 73 -1.87 4.24 6.32
CA ILE A 73 -0.86 5.00 5.58
C ILE A 73 -0.22 4.07 4.54
N GLU A 74 -0.08 4.55 3.31
CA GLU A 74 0.61 3.80 2.25
C GLU A 74 2.12 3.78 2.53
N GLY A 75 2.67 2.58 2.71
CA GLY A 75 4.06 2.39 3.16
C GLY A 75 5.10 2.30 2.05
N SER A 76 4.66 2.33 0.78
CA SER A 76 5.46 2.05 -0.41
C SER A 76 6.51 3.13 -0.73
N GLY A 77 6.52 4.24 0.01
CA GLY A 77 7.49 5.33 -0.10
C GLY A 77 8.09 5.77 1.23
N ILE A 78 7.82 5.05 2.33
CA ILE A 78 8.32 5.42 3.65
C ILE A 78 9.74 4.86 3.83
N SER A 79 10.73 5.74 3.81
CA SER A 79 12.09 5.39 4.22
C SER A 79 12.22 5.43 5.76
N PRO A 80 13.16 4.68 6.37
CA PRO A 80 13.36 4.70 7.81
C PRO A 80 13.63 6.10 8.38
N GLY A 81 14.36 6.94 7.63
CA GLY A 81 14.65 8.32 8.04
C GLY A 81 13.45 9.27 7.92
N LEU A 82 12.49 8.98 7.04
CA LEU A 82 11.22 9.71 6.99
C LEU A 82 10.30 9.23 8.11
N LEU A 83 10.23 7.90 8.34
CA LEU A 83 9.38 7.27 9.35
C LEU A 83 9.59 7.88 10.73
N SER A 84 10.84 8.02 11.19
CA SER A 84 11.14 8.59 12.51
C SER A 84 10.73 10.06 12.66
N LYS A 85 10.62 10.81 11.55
CA LYS A 85 10.19 12.21 11.55
C LYS A 85 8.67 12.34 11.55
N VAL A 86 7.96 11.45 10.84
CA VAL A 86 6.50 11.55 10.66
C VAL A 86 5.72 10.72 11.68
N LEU A 87 6.31 9.63 12.18
CA LEU A 87 5.76 8.71 13.15
C LEU A 87 6.82 8.41 14.22
N PRO A 88 7.14 9.37 15.10
CA PRO A 88 8.14 9.21 16.16
C PRO A 88 7.74 8.17 17.21
N ASP A 89 6.47 7.80 17.25
CA ASP A 89 5.86 6.78 18.09
C ASP A 89 5.86 5.39 17.45
N PHE A 90 6.41 5.25 16.24
CA PHE A 90 6.50 3.95 15.57
C PHE A 90 7.35 2.95 16.40
N PRO A 91 6.85 1.73 16.66
CA PRO A 91 7.53 0.77 17.51
C PRO A 91 8.87 0.32 16.90
N SER A 92 9.96 0.41 17.67
CA SER A 92 11.31 0.04 17.23
C SER A 92 11.47 -1.45 16.91
N GLU A 93 10.64 -2.30 17.52
CA GLU A 93 10.57 -3.73 17.26
C GLU A 93 9.85 -4.09 15.96
N MET A 94 9.07 -3.16 15.38
CA MET A 94 8.36 -3.39 14.13
C MET A 94 9.29 -3.18 12.94
N ARG A 95 9.40 -4.22 12.10
CA ARG A 95 10.17 -4.15 10.86
C ARG A 95 9.25 -3.86 9.69
N LEU A 96 9.55 -2.81 8.93
CA LEU A 96 8.84 -2.53 7.68
C LEU A 96 9.16 -3.63 6.64
N PRO A 97 8.17 -4.07 5.84
CA PRO A 97 8.42 -4.97 4.74
C PRO A 97 9.37 -4.32 3.73
N VAL A 98 10.31 -5.10 3.21
CA VAL A 98 11.14 -4.65 2.08
C VAL A 98 10.24 -4.60 0.84
N VAL A 99 10.08 -3.41 0.28
CA VAL A 99 9.39 -3.24 -1.01
C VAL A 99 10.32 -3.76 -2.10
N GLU A 100 10.00 -4.93 -2.64
CA GLU A 100 10.74 -5.46 -3.78
C GLU A 100 10.49 -4.59 -5.02
N LYS A 101 11.56 -4.31 -5.77
CA LYS A 101 11.45 -3.60 -7.05
C LYS A 101 10.64 -4.47 -8.02
N PRO A 102 9.77 -3.88 -8.86
CA PRO A 102 8.98 -4.64 -9.83
C PRO A 102 9.87 -5.53 -10.69
N ILE A 103 9.54 -6.81 -10.80
CA ILE A 103 10.25 -7.73 -11.68
C ILE A 103 9.75 -7.48 -13.10
N ILE A 104 10.61 -6.92 -13.96
CA ILE A 104 10.34 -6.80 -15.40
C ILE A 104 10.43 -8.21 -16.00
N ARG A 105 9.29 -8.89 -16.16
CA ARG A 105 9.20 -10.04 -17.06
C ARG A 105 8.88 -9.51 -18.45
N GLN A 106 9.83 -9.63 -19.38
CA GLN A 106 9.56 -9.41 -20.79
C GLN A 106 8.51 -10.43 -21.25
N ALA A 107 7.38 -9.95 -21.76
CA ALA A 107 6.46 -10.80 -22.50
C ALA A 107 7.17 -11.26 -23.78
N ARG A 108 7.35 -12.57 -23.95
CA ARG A 108 7.77 -13.18 -25.21
C ARG A 108 6.56 -13.33 -26.12
#